data_AF-A0A495SLV4-F1
#
_entry.id   AF-A0A495SLV4-F1
#
_cell.length_a   1.000
_cell.length_b   1.000
_cell.length_c   1.000
_cell.angle_alpha   90.00
_cell.angle_beta   90.00
_cell.angle_gamma   90.00
#
_symmetry.space_group_name_H-M   'P 1'
#
loop_
_entity.id
_entity.type
_entity.pdbx_description
1 polymer ?
#
loop_
_entity_poly.entity_id
_entity_poly.type
_entity_poly.pdbx_seq_one_letter_code
_entity_poly.pdbx_strand_id
1 'polypeptide(L)'
;MDHQNSNKEKMMKTIFHSDMRLNFAGWIKKWNDGIATQDDFETKIMLLEKLQRGFAIITKLLEDNDKKIMIKARGNLIPGSNEANEKEVMALLENQKKPWYKNLESVRNDLNYIRHVLDNIYEIKNRRSYECFQLRAENHKLRAEIERLRNEKK
;
A
#
# COMPACT_ATOMS: atom_id res chain seq x y z
N MET A 1 50.80 5.22 29.99
CA MET A 1 50.88 4.54 28.67
C MET A 1 49.49 4.02 28.38
N ASP A 2 48.67 4.87 27.78
CA ASP A 2 47.25 4.61 27.60
C ASP A 2 47.03 3.80 26.31
N HIS A 3 46.55 2.57 26.47
CA HIS A 3 46.06 1.77 25.35
C HIS A 3 44.62 2.19 25.04
N GLN A 4 44.48 3.10 24.09
CA GLN A 4 43.25 3.32 23.35
C GLN A 4 42.93 2.04 22.55
N ASN A 5 42.02 1.21 23.06
CA ASN A 5 41.51 0.08 22.31
C ASN A 5 40.24 0.51 21.58
N SER A 6 40.36 0.61 20.25
CA SER A 6 39.36 1.14 19.35
C SER A 6 38.19 0.18 19.16
N ASN A 7 37.11 0.33 19.92
CA ASN A 7 35.80 -0.13 19.49
C ASN A 7 35.20 0.92 18.54
N LYS A 8 35.66 0.91 17.28
CA LYS A 8 34.87 1.47 16.18
C LYS A 8 33.71 0.52 15.93
N GLU A 9 32.61 0.77 16.64
CA GLU A 9 31.29 0.33 16.21
C GLU A 9 31.12 0.74 14.74
N LYS A 10 31.12 -0.25 13.85
CA LYS A 10 30.67 -0.06 12.47
C LYS A 10 29.19 0.32 12.55
N MET A 11 28.92 1.62 12.53
CA MET A 11 27.60 2.15 12.18
C MET A 11 27.27 1.65 10.78
N MET A 12 26.57 0.51 10.69
CA MET A 12 25.74 0.20 9.53
C MET A 12 24.65 1.29 9.50
N LYS A 13 24.92 2.37 8.78
CA LYS A 13 23.85 3.27 8.35
C LYS A 13 22.94 2.44 7.46
N THR A 14 21.77 2.11 7.99
CA THR A 14 20.64 1.56 7.25
C THR A 14 20.20 2.59 6.21
N ILE A 15 20.85 2.60 5.05
CA ILE A 15 20.59 3.56 3.95
C ILE A 15 19.13 3.43 3.45
N PHE A 16 18.49 2.28 3.67
CA PHE A 16 17.08 2.05 3.32
C PHE A 16 16.07 2.87 4.14
N HIS A 17 16.46 3.47 5.28
CA HIS A 17 15.56 4.26 6.14
C HIS A 17 15.53 5.77 5.83
N SER A 18 16.51 6.31 5.10
CA SER A 18 16.55 7.75 4.81
C SER A 18 15.50 8.16 3.80
N ASP A 19 15.37 7.41 2.71
CA ASP A 19 14.61 7.85 1.55
C ASP A 19 13.10 7.73 1.80
N MET A 20 12.66 6.65 2.47
CA MET A 20 11.27 6.51 2.87
C MET A 20 10.85 7.62 3.84
N ARG A 21 11.72 7.98 4.79
CA ARG A 21 11.45 9.06 5.76
C ARG A 21 11.39 10.43 5.07
N LEU A 22 12.30 10.68 4.13
CA LEU A 22 12.33 11.92 3.35
C LEU A 22 11.09 12.04 2.44
N ASN A 23 10.71 10.94 1.78
CA ASN A 23 9.50 10.89 0.95
C ASN A 23 8.24 11.11 1.80
N PHE A 24 8.13 10.47 2.97
CA PHE A 24 7.01 10.66 3.89
C PHE A 24 6.95 12.08 4.46
N ALA A 25 8.10 12.66 4.86
CA ALA A 25 8.16 14.04 5.35
C ALA A 25 7.80 15.05 4.24
N GLY A 26 8.21 14.80 3.00
CA GLY A 26 7.84 15.60 1.84
C GLY A 26 6.34 15.53 1.54
N TRP A 27 5.74 14.36 1.70
CA TRP A 27 4.30 14.17 1.56
C TRP A 27 3.49 14.89 2.64
N ILE A 28 3.87 14.78 3.93
CA ILE A 28 3.20 15.51 5.03
C ILE A 28 3.27 17.02 4.80
N LYS A 29 4.41 17.55 4.36
CA LYS A 29 4.56 19.00 4.10
C LYS A 29 3.56 19.54 3.07
N LYS A 30 3.15 18.72 2.11
CA LYS A 30 2.21 19.10 1.04
C LYS A 30 0.77 18.65 1.30
N TRP A 31 0.52 18.05 2.47
CA TRP A 31 -0.78 17.45 2.81
C TRP A 31 -1.91 18.48 2.73
N ASN A 32 -1.71 19.67 3.30
CA ASN A 32 -2.73 20.74 3.26
C ASN A 32 -2.91 21.33 1.85
N ASP A 33 -1.82 21.45 1.08
CA ASP A 33 -1.88 22.00 -0.28
C ASP A 33 -2.61 21.05 -1.24
N GLY A 34 -2.43 19.73 -1.08
CA GLY A 34 -3.12 18.70 -1.88
C GLY A 34 -4.60 18.48 -1.52
N ILE A 35 -5.04 18.98 -0.36
CA ILE A 35 -6.48 18.99 0.01
C ILE A 35 -7.24 20.06 -0.79
N ALA A 36 -6.57 21.12 -1.24
CA ALA A 36 -7.19 22.22 -1.97
C ALA A 36 -7.52 21.87 -3.44
N THR A 37 -6.85 20.88 -4.04
CA THR A 37 -7.10 20.45 -5.41
C THR A 37 -8.11 19.31 -5.43
N GLN A 38 -9.22 19.57 -6.11
CA GLN A 38 -10.39 18.70 -6.26
C GLN A 38 -10.07 17.36 -6.94
N ASP A 39 -8.86 17.20 -7.49
CA ASP A 39 -8.48 16.05 -8.31
C ASP A 39 -7.12 15.50 -7.87
N ASP A 40 -7.15 14.50 -6.99
CA ASP A 40 -5.98 13.66 -6.66
C ASP A 40 -6.18 12.24 -7.22
N PHE A 41 -7.00 12.13 -8.27
CA PHE A 41 -7.38 10.87 -8.89
C PHE A 41 -6.19 10.18 -9.54
N GLU A 42 -5.30 10.94 -10.20
CA GLU A 42 -4.07 10.41 -10.78
C GLU A 42 -3.14 9.82 -9.72
N THR A 43 -2.97 10.50 -8.58
CA THR A 43 -2.20 9.97 -7.45
C THR A 43 -2.85 8.73 -6.87
N LYS A 44 -4.19 8.70 -6.75
CA LYS A 44 -4.92 7.51 -6.33
C LYS A 44 -4.59 6.33 -7.24
N ILE A 45 -4.71 6.50 -8.56
CA ILE A 45 -4.38 5.47 -9.55
C ILE A 45 -2.94 5.01 -9.38
N MET A 46 -2.00 5.95 -9.31
CA MET A 46 -0.58 5.64 -9.18
C MET A 46 -0.27 4.81 -7.93
N LEU A 47 -0.89 5.15 -6.79
CA LEU A 47 -0.75 4.41 -5.53
C LEU A 47 -1.34 3.01 -5.64
N LEU A 48 -2.55 2.89 -6.20
CA LEU A 48 -3.21 1.60 -6.42
C LEU A 48 -2.38 0.69 -7.34
N GLU A 49 -1.81 1.23 -8.42
CA GLU A 49 -0.93 0.48 -9.32
C GLU A 49 0.36 0.02 -8.63
N LYS A 50 0.96 0.86 -7.77
CA LYS A 50 2.16 0.46 -7.00
C LYS A 50 1.82 -0.70 -6.05
N LEU A 51 0.70 -0.62 -5.33
CA LEU A 51 0.22 -1.70 -4.46
C LEU A 51 -0.05 -2.98 -5.26
N GLN A 52 -0.75 -2.86 -6.39
CA GLN A 52 -1.06 -3.99 -7.26
C GLN A 52 0.19 -4.66 -7.84
N ARG A 53 1.21 -3.87 -8.23
CA ARG A 53 2.50 -4.40 -8.68
C ARG A 53 3.21 -5.16 -7.55
N GLY A 54 3.25 -4.61 -6.34
CA GLY A 54 3.82 -5.28 -5.17
C GLY A 54 3.12 -6.62 -4.88
N PHE A 55 1.79 -6.61 -4.87
CA PHE A 55 0.97 -7.81 -4.72
C PHE A 55 1.29 -8.85 -5.80
N ALA A 56 1.32 -8.46 -7.07
CA ALA A 56 1.59 -9.36 -8.18
C ALA A 56 2.99 -9.99 -8.13
N ILE A 57 4.01 -9.21 -7.75
CA ILE A 57 5.38 -9.70 -7.62
C ILE A 57 5.47 -10.77 -6.52
N ILE A 58 4.88 -10.50 -5.35
CA ILE A 58 4.90 -11.46 -4.23
C ILE A 58 4.13 -12.72 -4.60
N THR A 59 2.93 -12.59 -5.16
CA THR A 59 2.12 -13.74 -5.60
C THR A 59 2.89 -14.60 -6.59
N LYS A 60 3.48 -13.98 -7.62
CA LYS A 60 4.29 -14.70 -8.60
C LYS A 60 5.48 -15.41 -7.95
N LEU A 61 6.18 -14.77 -7.03
CA LEU A 61 7.32 -15.36 -6.33
C LEU A 61 6.92 -16.61 -5.52
N LEU A 62 5.81 -16.54 -4.80
CA LEU A 62 5.27 -17.66 -4.02
C LEU A 62 4.86 -18.82 -4.96
N GLU A 63 4.10 -18.54 -6.01
CA GLU A 63 3.66 -19.53 -6.99
C GLU A 63 4.81 -20.19 -7.74
N ASP A 64 5.80 -19.42 -8.19
CA ASP A 64 6.98 -19.95 -8.88
C ASP A 64 7.81 -20.82 -7.96
N ASN A 65 7.87 -20.50 -6.66
CA ASN A 65 8.55 -21.32 -5.67
C ASN A 65 7.81 -22.64 -5.41
N ASP A 66 6.50 -22.57 -5.21
CA ASP A 66 5.64 -23.73 -4.99
C ASP A 66 5.72 -24.69 -6.19
N LYS A 67 5.63 -24.17 -7.42
CA LYS A 67 5.81 -24.97 -8.65
C LYS A 67 7.16 -25.68 -8.67
N LYS A 68 8.25 -24.99 -8.33
CA LYS A 68 9.60 -25.60 -8.30
C LYS A 68 9.70 -26.72 -7.26
N ILE A 69 9.12 -26.52 -6.08
CA ILE A 69 9.14 -27.52 -5.02
C ILE A 69 8.29 -28.74 -5.39
N MET A 70 7.09 -28.54 -5.93
CA MET A 70 6.23 -29.62 -6.41
C MET A 70 6.93 -30.45 -7.50
N ILE A 71 7.48 -29.81 -8.54
CA ILE A 71 8.21 -30.50 -9.62
C ILE A 71 9.39 -31.31 -9.05
N LYS A 72 10.13 -30.74 -8.11
CA LYS A 72 11.26 -31.43 -7.46
C LYS A 72 10.79 -32.65 -6.65
N ALA A 73 9.68 -32.53 -5.93
CA ALA A 73 9.13 -33.61 -5.11
C ALA A 73 8.52 -34.75 -5.96
N ARG A 74 7.87 -34.40 -7.07
CA ARG A 74 7.37 -35.37 -8.05
C ARG A 74 8.50 -36.21 -8.65
N GLY A 75 9.62 -35.58 -8.98
CA GLY A 75 10.72 -36.24 -9.68
C GLY A 75 10.26 -36.81 -11.03
N ASN A 76 10.45 -38.12 -11.21
CA ASN A 76 10.13 -38.84 -12.45
C ASN A 76 8.72 -39.48 -12.45
N LEU A 77 7.92 -39.27 -11.40
CA LEU A 77 6.56 -39.78 -11.35
C LEU A 77 5.67 -39.13 -12.42
N ILE A 78 4.69 -39.88 -12.92
CA ILE A 78 3.73 -39.40 -13.90
C ILE A 78 2.86 -38.31 -13.24
N PRO A 79 2.79 -37.08 -13.80
CA PRO A 79 1.93 -36.02 -13.29
C PRO A 79 0.47 -36.49 -13.20
N GLY A 80 -0.20 -36.18 -12.08
CA GLY A 80 -1.60 -36.56 -11.86
C GLY A 80 -1.81 -37.98 -11.32
N SER A 81 -0.76 -38.81 -11.23
CA SER A 81 -0.83 -40.08 -10.48
C SER A 81 -1.02 -39.83 -8.98
N ASN A 82 -1.66 -40.77 -8.28
CA ASN A 82 -1.91 -40.63 -6.84
C ASN A 82 -0.61 -40.41 -6.04
N GLU A 83 0.44 -41.17 -6.35
CA GLU A 83 1.74 -41.03 -5.67
C GLU A 83 2.42 -39.69 -5.98
N ALA A 84 2.33 -39.20 -7.23
CA ALA A 84 2.86 -37.88 -7.58
C ALA A 84 2.13 -36.78 -6.81
N ASN A 85 0.80 -36.82 -6.80
CA ASN A 85 -0.03 -35.81 -6.15
C ASN A 85 0.24 -35.77 -4.64
N GLU A 86 0.35 -36.92 -3.98
CA GLU A 86 0.64 -36.98 -2.55
C GLU A 86 2.00 -36.33 -2.22
N LYS A 87 3.04 -36.64 -3.01
CA LYS A 87 4.37 -36.04 -2.81
C LYS A 87 4.39 -34.54 -3.11
N GLU A 88 3.71 -34.09 -4.16
CA GLU A 88 3.60 -32.68 -4.51
C GLU A 88 2.89 -31.89 -3.40
N VAL A 89 1.76 -32.39 -2.89
CA VAL A 89 0.99 -31.74 -1.82
C VAL A 89 1.78 -31.68 -0.51
N MET A 90 2.42 -32.77 -0.10
CA MET A 90 3.24 -32.77 1.11
C MET A 90 4.39 -31.75 1.01
N ALA A 91 5.06 -31.69 -0.13
CA ALA A 91 6.14 -30.75 -0.36
C ALA A 91 5.66 -29.29 -0.40
N LEU A 92 4.48 -29.04 -0.99
CA LEU A 92 3.81 -27.74 -0.96
C LEU A 92 3.54 -27.29 0.48
N LEU A 93 2.89 -28.13 1.28
CA LEU A 93 2.54 -27.81 2.67
C LEU A 93 3.78 -27.53 3.52
N GLU A 94 4.85 -28.32 3.36
CA GLU A 94 6.11 -28.07 4.05
C GLU A 94 6.80 -26.77 3.58
N ASN A 95 6.66 -26.42 2.29
CA ASN A 95 7.19 -25.15 1.79
C ASN A 95 6.46 -23.95 2.41
N GLN A 96 5.14 -24.00 2.46
CA GLN A 96 4.28 -22.94 2.98
C GLN A 96 4.41 -22.76 4.50
N LYS A 97 4.89 -23.78 5.22
CA LYS A 97 5.22 -23.66 6.65
C LYS A 97 6.43 -22.78 6.93
N LYS A 98 7.31 -22.54 5.93
CA LYS A 98 8.57 -21.82 6.14
C LYS A 98 8.32 -20.37 6.57
N PRO A 99 9.11 -19.82 7.52
CA PRO A 99 8.91 -18.46 8.02
C PRO A 99 8.92 -17.37 6.93
N TRP A 100 9.84 -17.47 5.96
CA TRP A 100 9.91 -16.51 4.86
C TRP A 100 8.65 -16.52 3.98
N TYR A 101 8.05 -17.71 3.77
CA TYR A 101 6.84 -17.86 2.98
C TYR A 101 5.67 -17.18 3.68
N LYS A 102 5.47 -17.49 4.98
CA LYS A 102 4.46 -16.86 5.83
C LYS A 102 4.61 -15.35 5.90
N ASN A 103 5.84 -14.85 6.00
CA ASN A 103 6.09 -13.40 6.04
C ASN A 103 5.70 -12.73 4.71
N LEU A 104 6.05 -13.33 3.58
CA LEU A 104 5.65 -12.80 2.26
C LEU A 104 4.13 -12.86 2.06
N GLU A 105 3.49 -13.94 2.48
CA GLU A 105 2.04 -14.06 2.47
C GLU A 105 1.36 -13.00 3.34
N SER A 106 1.90 -12.73 4.53
CA SER A 106 1.43 -11.64 5.39
C SER A 106 1.54 -10.29 4.70
N VAL A 107 2.72 -9.98 4.12
CA VAL A 107 2.93 -8.71 3.39
C VAL A 107 1.96 -8.60 2.20
N ARG A 108 1.73 -9.68 1.46
CA ARG A 108 0.74 -9.72 0.37
C ARG A 108 -0.66 -9.36 0.89
N ASN A 109 -1.06 -9.92 2.02
CA ASN A 109 -2.36 -9.64 2.64
C ASN A 109 -2.45 -8.19 3.15
N ASP A 110 -1.37 -7.66 3.75
CA ASP A 110 -1.28 -6.28 4.20
C ASP A 110 -1.39 -5.29 3.02
N LEU A 111 -0.77 -5.58 1.89
CA LEU A 111 -0.89 -4.76 0.67
C LEU A 111 -2.34 -4.68 0.17
N ASN A 112 -3.07 -5.80 0.20
CA ASN A 112 -4.50 -5.83 -0.13
C ASN A 112 -5.33 -5.06 0.89
N TYR A 113 -5.03 -5.19 2.17
CA TYR A 113 -5.71 -4.42 3.22
C TYR A 113 -5.50 -2.92 3.02
N ILE A 114 -4.26 -2.47 2.81
CA ILE A 114 -3.92 -1.07 2.55
C ILE A 114 -4.66 -0.56 1.31
N ARG A 115 -4.77 -1.36 0.25
CA ARG A 115 -5.55 -1.01 -0.94
C ARG A 115 -7.01 -0.71 -0.59
N HIS A 116 -7.67 -1.55 0.19
CA HIS A 116 -9.06 -1.33 0.61
C HIS A 116 -9.21 -0.09 1.49
N VAL A 117 -8.29 0.13 2.42
CA VAL A 117 -8.28 1.33 3.26
C VAL A 117 -8.12 2.59 2.40
N LEU A 118 -7.24 2.57 1.39
CA LEU A 118 -7.05 3.68 0.47
C LEU A 118 -8.34 4.00 -0.29
N ASP A 119 -9.01 2.98 -0.83
CA ASP A 119 -10.29 3.18 -1.53
C ASP A 119 -11.35 3.85 -0.64
N ASN A 120 -11.48 3.40 0.61
CA ASN A 120 -12.40 4.00 1.58
C ASN A 120 -12.05 5.45 1.93
N ILE A 121 -10.76 5.77 2.09
CA ILE A 121 -10.30 7.15 2.38
C ILE A 121 -10.68 8.08 1.23
N TYR A 122 -10.46 7.67 -0.02
CA TYR A 122 -10.82 8.50 -1.17
C TYR A 122 -12.33 8.64 -1.32
N GLU A 123 -13.12 7.61 -1.00
CA GLU A 123 -14.57 7.73 -0.97
C GLU A 123 -15.03 8.79 0.07
N ILE A 124 -14.49 8.74 1.28
CA ILE A 124 -14.78 9.72 2.34
C ILE A 124 -14.36 11.12 1.90
N LYS A 125 -13.16 11.27 1.32
CA LYS A 125 -12.68 12.55 0.76
C LYS A 125 -13.67 13.11 -0.25
N ASN A 126 -14.14 12.28 -1.18
CA ASN A 126 -15.06 12.69 -2.24
C ASN A 126 -16.42 13.13 -1.66
N ARG A 127 -17.00 12.37 -0.72
CA ARG A 127 -18.26 12.73 -0.05
C ARG A 127 -18.14 14.06 0.69
N ARG A 128 -17.09 14.25 1.50
CA ARG A 128 -16.86 15.51 2.23
C ARG A 128 -16.61 16.69 1.30
N SER A 129 -15.85 16.48 0.23
CA SER A 129 -15.59 17.54 -0.75
C SER A 129 -16.89 17.99 -1.40
N TYR A 130 -17.75 17.05 -1.79
CA TYR A 130 -19.07 17.34 -2.35
C TYR A 130 -19.93 18.17 -1.40
N GLU A 131 -20.06 17.75 -0.13
CA GLU A 131 -20.78 18.51 0.91
C GLU A 131 -20.22 19.93 1.08
N CYS A 132 -18.88 20.08 1.13
CA CYS A 132 -18.25 21.39 1.21
C CYS A 132 -18.59 22.29 0.01
N PHE A 133 -18.62 21.75 -1.20
CA PHE A 133 -18.99 22.54 -2.39
C PHE A 133 -20.46 22.98 -2.34
N GLN A 134 -21.37 22.09 -1.91
CA GLN A 134 -22.78 22.44 -1.73
C GLN A 134 -22.96 23.55 -0.69
N LEU A 135 -22.32 23.43 0.48
CA LEU A 135 -22.37 24.43 1.54
C LEU A 135 -21.78 25.77 1.10
N ARG A 136 -20.67 25.77 0.35
CA ARG A 136 -20.09 27.01 -0.20
C ARG A 136 -21.05 27.69 -1.19
N ALA A 137 -21.69 26.91 -2.07
CA ALA A 137 -22.66 27.43 -3.03
C ALA A 137 -23.90 28.00 -2.33
N GLU A 138 -24.42 27.31 -1.31
CA GLU A 138 -25.55 27.77 -0.52
C GLU A 138 -25.20 29.04 0.28
N ASN A 139 -24.04 29.07 0.93
CA ASN A 139 -23.56 30.24 1.65
C ASN A 139 -23.43 31.46 0.74
N HIS A 140 -22.92 31.26 -0.48
CA HIS A 140 -22.85 32.31 -1.50
C HIS A 140 -24.24 32.84 -1.88
N LYS A 141 -25.21 31.96 -2.15
CA LYS A 141 -26.60 32.35 -2.46
C LYS A 141 -27.23 33.14 -1.31
N LEU A 142 -27.08 32.67 -0.08
CA LEU A 142 -27.62 33.35 1.10
C LEU A 142 -27.00 34.72 1.32
N ARG A 143 -25.68 34.86 1.12
CA ARG A 143 -25.00 36.17 1.20
C ARG A 143 -25.50 37.14 0.14
N ALA A 144 -25.66 36.67 -1.10
CA ALA A 144 -26.19 37.50 -2.19
C ALA A 144 -27.63 37.97 -1.89
N GLU A 145 -28.47 37.09 -1.36
CA GLU A 145 -29.85 37.42 -0.98
C GLU A 145 -29.90 38.43 0.18
N ILE A 146 -29.08 38.26 1.22
CA ILE A 146 -28.98 39.21 2.34
C ILE A 146 -28.56 40.60 1.83
N GLU A 147 -27.60 40.65 0.91
CA GLU A 147 -27.13 41.93 0.35
C GLU A 147 -28.22 42.61 -0.50
N ARG A 148 -28.97 41.84 -1.30
CA ARG A 148 -30.12 42.35 -2.05
C ARG A 148 -31.17 42.96 -1.10
N LEU A 149 -31.59 42.20 -0.08
CA LEU A 149 -32.58 42.65 0.91
C LEU A 149 -32.12 43.88 1.72
N ARG A 150 -30.82 44.04 1.95
CA ARG A 150 -30.25 45.24 2.59
C ARG A 150 -30.35 46.46 1.70
N ASN A 151 -30.12 46.31 0.41
CA ASN A 151 -30.19 47.40 -0.56
C ASN A 151 -31.63 47.84 -0.85
N GLU A 152 -32.60 46.92 -0.76
CA GLU A 152 -34.04 47.24 -0.89
C GLU A 152 -34.63 48.01 0.31
N LYS A 153 -33.95 48.01 1.46
CA LYS A 153 -34.37 48.72 2.68
C LYS A 153 -33.79 50.14 2.84
N LYS A 154 -32.91 50.56 1.92
CA LYS A 154 -32.35 51.91 1.86
C LYS A 154 -33.11 52.76 0.84
#